data_AF-A0A428WDZ2-F1
#
_entry.id   AF-A0A428WDZ2-F1
#
_cell.length_a   1.000
_cell.length_b   1.000
_cell.length_c   1.000
_cell.angle_alpha   90.00
_cell.angle_beta   90.00
_cell.angle_gamma   90.00
#
_symmetry.space_group_name_H-M   'P 1'
#
loop_
_entity.id
_entity.type
_entity.pdbx_description
1 polymer ?
#
loop_
_entity_poly.entity_id
_entity_poly.type
_entity_poly.pdbx_seq_one_letter_code
_entity_poly.pdbx_strand_id
1 'polypeptide(L)'
;MFSLFGLSVGSSAAAGGDFAPPGCFGERYGILFGQGVSVSCFPGAGYGYRVIAQCASGSAYWFVAGMPVPYGFGPAVAECSGGLLVPASVAAYRVVEI
;
A
#
# COMPACT_ATOMS: atom_id res chain seq x y z
N MET A 1 -39.12 -13.76 16.19
CA MET A 1 -37.86 -13.10 16.56
C MET A 1 -36.71 -13.89 15.93
N PHE A 2 -36.24 -13.51 14.74
CA PHE A 2 -35.13 -14.19 14.05
C PHE A 2 -33.92 -13.26 14.07
N SER A 3 -32.93 -13.58 14.90
CA SER A 3 -31.66 -12.84 14.96
C SER A 3 -30.71 -13.42 13.92
N LEU A 4 -30.41 -12.65 12.87
CA LEU A 4 -29.52 -13.04 11.79
C LEU A 4 -28.07 -12.79 12.19
N PHE A 5 -27.35 -13.89 12.37
CA PHE A 5 -25.97 -14.13 11.95
C PHE A 5 -24.98 -12.96 12.07
N GLY A 6 -24.12 -13.09 13.08
CA GLY A 6 -22.83 -12.42 13.11
C GLY A 6 -22.02 -12.74 11.86
N LEU A 7 -21.81 -11.71 11.05
CA LEU A 7 -20.72 -11.67 10.07
C LEU A 7 -19.59 -10.87 10.72
N SER A 8 -18.76 -11.57 11.51
CA SER A 8 -17.45 -11.07 11.85
C SER A 8 -16.64 -11.02 10.57
N VAL A 9 -16.56 -9.82 9.97
CA VAL A 9 -15.61 -9.51 8.92
C VAL A 9 -14.22 -9.73 9.51
N GLY A 10 -13.63 -10.89 9.24
CA GLY A 10 -12.26 -11.20 9.62
C GLY A 10 -11.34 -10.28 8.86
N SER A 11 -10.86 -9.22 9.53
CA SER A 11 -9.76 -8.41 9.02
C SER A 11 -8.57 -9.33 8.80
N SER A 12 -8.30 -9.65 7.54
CA SER A 12 -7.10 -10.37 7.13
C SER A 12 -5.92 -9.43 7.30
N ALA A 13 -5.40 -9.35 8.53
CA ALA A 13 -4.18 -8.61 8.82
C ALA A 13 -2.98 -9.40 8.27
N ALA A 14 -2.71 -9.23 6.98
CA ALA A 14 -1.41 -9.56 6.42
C ALA A 14 -0.43 -8.46 6.85
N ALA A 15 0.12 -8.61 8.06
CA ALA A 15 1.26 -7.83 8.54
C ALA A 15 2.54 -8.31 7.80
N GLY A 16 2.63 -7.99 6.50
CA GLY A 16 3.87 -8.03 5.72
C GLY A 16 4.54 -6.66 5.84
N GLY A 17 5.64 -6.62 6.58
CA GLY A 17 6.32 -5.42 7.09
C GLY A 17 6.32 -4.22 6.16
N ASP A 18 5.55 -3.21 6.55
CA ASP A 18 5.66 -1.87 6.00
C ASP A 18 7.02 -1.29 6.38
N PHE A 19 7.93 -1.16 5.42
CA PHE A 19 9.26 -0.59 5.65
C PHE A 19 9.23 0.90 5.30
N ALA A 20 8.62 1.68 6.17
CA ALA A 20 8.68 3.13 6.17
C ALA A 20 9.88 3.61 7.02
N PRO A 21 10.77 4.46 6.47
CA PRO A 21 11.76 5.17 7.26
C PRO A 21 11.11 6.01 8.37
N PRO A 22 11.82 6.30 9.47
CA PRO A 22 11.31 7.23 10.49
C PRO A 22 10.98 8.59 9.85
N GLY A 23 9.80 9.13 10.15
CA GLY A 23 9.29 10.36 9.50
C GLY A 23 8.44 10.11 8.25
N CYS A 24 8.23 8.85 7.87
CA CYS A 24 7.28 8.46 6.83
C CYS A 24 6.01 7.85 7.45
N PHE A 25 4.85 8.33 7.01
CA PHE A 25 3.54 7.82 7.37
C PHE A 25 2.88 7.25 6.12
N GLY A 26 2.67 5.94 6.13
CA GLY A 26 2.01 5.23 5.04
C GLY A 26 0.62 4.77 5.43
N GLU A 27 -0.34 4.95 4.52
CA GLU A 27 -1.70 4.45 4.64
C GLU A 27 -2.05 3.59 3.43
N ARG A 28 -2.62 2.40 3.68
CA ARG A 28 -3.10 1.51 2.63
C ARG A 28 -4.56 1.81 2.35
N TYR A 29 -4.96 1.87 1.09
CA TYR A 29 -6.33 2.14 0.66
C TYR A 29 -6.82 1.13 -0.38
N GLY A 30 -8.13 0.96 -0.51
CA GLY A 30 -8.73 0.06 -1.49
C GLY A 30 -8.98 0.75 -2.83
N ILE A 31 -8.76 0.03 -3.94
CA ILE A 31 -9.15 0.45 -5.29
C ILE A 31 -9.99 -0.65 -5.95
N LEU A 32 -10.61 -0.33 -7.10
CA LEU A 32 -11.31 -1.33 -7.91
C LEU A 32 -10.35 -2.48 -8.28
N PHE A 33 -10.67 -3.68 -7.81
CA PHE A 33 -9.88 -4.90 -8.02
C PHE A 33 -8.45 -4.85 -7.47
N GLY A 34 -8.19 -4.02 -6.46
CA GLY A 34 -6.83 -3.80 -5.99
C GLY A 34 -6.71 -3.11 -4.62
N GLN A 35 -5.47 -2.82 -4.26
CA GLN A 35 -5.12 -1.94 -3.14
C GLN A 35 -4.00 -1.00 -3.54
N GLY A 36 -4.01 0.20 -2.98
CA GLY A 36 -2.93 1.16 -3.08
C GLY A 36 -2.30 1.43 -1.72
N VAL A 37 -1.13 2.07 -1.77
CA VAL A 37 -0.50 2.67 -0.60
C VAL A 37 -0.13 4.10 -0.92
N SER A 38 -0.48 5.01 -0.02
CA SER A 38 -0.05 6.41 -0.03
C SER A 38 0.94 6.59 1.11
N VAL A 39 2.10 7.19 0.84
CA VAL A 39 3.10 7.46 1.87
C VAL A 39 3.50 8.91 1.82
N SER A 40 3.37 9.59 2.95
CA SER A 40 3.84 10.95 3.16
C SER A 40 5.09 10.90 4.02
N CYS A 41 6.20 11.45 3.52
CA CYS A 41 7.45 11.54 4.27
C CYS A 41 7.81 13.00 4.53
N PHE A 42 8.11 13.34 5.79
CA PHE A 42 8.66 14.63 6.18
C PHE A 42 9.25 14.57 7.61
N PRO A 43 10.45 15.14 7.87
CA PRO A 43 11.41 15.71 6.91
C PRO A 43 12.15 14.62 6.11
N GLY A 44 12.95 15.03 5.12
CA GLY A 44 13.79 14.14 4.33
C GLY A 44 15.16 14.72 4.04
N ALA A 45 16.15 13.87 3.74
CA ALA A 45 17.51 14.30 3.42
C ALA A 45 17.77 14.39 1.91
N GLY A 46 16.95 13.72 1.09
CA GLY A 46 17.04 13.72 -0.38
C GLY A 46 16.25 14.83 -1.08
N TYR A 47 16.24 14.78 -2.43
CA TYR A 47 15.42 15.65 -3.28
C TYR A 47 13.95 15.24 -3.26
N GLY A 48 13.69 13.96 -2.99
CA GLY A 48 12.36 13.41 -2.86
C GLY A 48 12.40 11.95 -2.47
N TYR A 49 11.25 11.31 -2.60
CA TYR A 49 11.11 9.90 -2.30
C TYR A 49 10.11 9.26 -3.24
N ARG A 50 10.21 7.94 -3.39
CA ARG A 50 9.21 7.11 -4.06
C ARG A 50 8.85 5.93 -3.21
N VAL A 51 7.63 5.44 -3.40
CA VAL A 51 7.16 4.20 -2.78
C VAL A 51 7.28 3.08 -3.78
N ILE A 52 7.74 1.93 -3.32
CA ILE A 52 7.70 0.68 -4.08
C ILE A 52 6.79 -0.28 -3.31
N ALA A 53 5.63 -0.57 -3.89
CA ALA A 53 4.71 -1.56 -3.36
C ALA A 53 5.12 -2.95 -3.84
N GLN A 54 5.08 -3.93 -2.94
CA GLN A 54 5.09 -5.34 -3.25
C GLN A 54 3.64 -5.80 -3.34
N CYS A 55 3.23 -6.16 -4.55
CA CYS A 55 1.87 -6.60 -4.85
C CYS A 55 1.77 -8.12 -4.79
N ALA A 56 0.63 -8.61 -4.32
CA ALA A 56 0.28 -10.02 -4.34
C ALA A 56 -1.11 -10.22 -4.93
N SER A 57 -1.29 -11.28 -5.72
CA SER A 57 -2.61 -11.72 -6.17
C SER A 57 -2.60 -13.23 -6.36
N GLY A 58 -3.35 -13.93 -5.51
CA GLY A 58 -3.26 -15.39 -5.41
C GLY A 58 -1.84 -15.85 -5.10
N SER A 59 -1.22 -16.57 -6.05
CA SER A 59 0.16 -17.06 -5.97
C SER A 59 1.18 -16.21 -6.74
N ALA A 60 0.76 -15.09 -7.34
CA ALA A 60 1.62 -14.20 -8.09
C ALA A 60 2.08 -13.02 -7.22
N TYR A 61 3.36 -12.64 -7.37
CA TYR A 61 3.98 -11.50 -6.69
C TYR A 61 4.74 -10.63 -7.69
N TRP A 62 4.62 -9.32 -7.56
CA TRP A 62 5.36 -8.36 -8.39
C TRP A 62 5.58 -7.05 -7.63
N PHE A 63 6.40 -6.17 -8.19
CA PHE A 63 6.68 -4.86 -7.60
C PHE A 63 6.11 -3.76 -8.48
N VAL A 64 5.49 -2.76 -7.86
CA VAL A 64 5.02 -1.53 -8.53
C VAL A 64 5.74 -0.35 -7.91
N ALA A 65 6.40 0.44 -8.75
CA ALA A 65 7.02 1.69 -8.34
C ALA A 65 6.05 2.85 -8.55
N GLY A 66 5.80 3.61 -7.49
CA GLY A 66 5.11 4.88 -7.55
C GLY A 66 5.95 5.97 -8.21
N MET A 67 5.29 7.07 -8.55
CA MET A 67 5.98 8.27 -9.04
C MET A 67 6.82 8.90 -7.92
N PRO A 68 8.00 9.45 -8.24
CA PRO A 68 8.79 10.19 -7.27
C PRO A 68 8.09 11.51 -6.91
N VAL A 69 8.08 11.84 -5.62
CA VAL A 69 7.48 13.06 -5.09
C VAL A 69 8.52 13.80 -4.24
N PRO A 70 8.70 15.11 -4.42
CA PRO A 70 9.58 15.89 -3.55
C PRO A 70 9.04 15.97 -2.12
N TYR A 71 9.94 16.09 -1.15
CA TYR A 71 9.55 16.26 0.26
C TYR A 71 8.66 17.50 0.44
N GLY A 72 7.53 17.34 1.12
CA GLY A 72 6.56 18.41 1.38
C GLY A 72 5.57 18.69 0.25
N PHE A 73 5.64 17.99 -0.90
CA PHE A 73 4.70 18.17 -2.02
C PHE A 73 3.47 17.26 -2.01
N GLY A 74 3.41 16.30 -1.08
CA GLY A 74 2.28 15.39 -0.92
C GLY A 74 2.71 13.93 -0.83
N PRO A 75 1.74 12.99 -0.73
CA PRO A 75 2.04 11.57 -0.63
C PRO A 75 2.56 11.00 -1.96
N ALA A 76 3.56 10.13 -1.88
CA ALA A 76 3.92 9.25 -2.99
C ALA A 76 3.02 8.02 -2.96
N VAL A 77 2.53 7.60 -4.13
CA VAL A 77 1.48 6.59 -4.25
C VAL A 77 1.93 5.45 -5.13
N ALA A 78 1.64 4.22 -4.73
CA ALA A 78 1.85 3.00 -5.52
C ALA A 78 0.62 2.09 -5.44
N GLU A 79 0.17 1.57 -6.58
CA GLU A 79 -1.09 0.85 -6.72
C GLU A 79 -0.89 -0.57 -7.24
N CYS A 80 -1.48 -1.53 -6.55
CA CYS A 80 -1.54 -2.93 -6.93
C CYS A 80 -2.92 -3.22 -7.51
N SER A 81 -3.01 -3.30 -8.83
CA SER A 81 -4.25 -3.64 -9.54
C SER A 81 -4.26 -5.10 -9.96
N GLY A 82 -5.37 -5.78 -9.72
CA GLY A 82 -5.62 -7.17 -10.12
C GLY A 82 -6.73 -7.28 -11.15
N GLY A 83 -7.19 -8.52 -11.38
CA GLY A 83 -8.30 -8.82 -12.28
C GLY A 83 -9.65 -8.83 -11.56
N LEU A 84 -10.74 -8.79 -12.33
CA LEU A 84 -12.14 -8.78 -11.85
C LEU A 84 -12.44 -9.85 -10.78
N LEU A 85 -11.89 -11.05 -10.95
CA LEU A 85 -12.12 -12.21 -10.07
C LEU A 85 -10.94 -12.50 -9.13
N VAL A 86 -9.83 -11.78 -9.31
CA VAL A 86 -8.59 -12.00 -8.56
C VAL A 86 -8.01 -10.63 -8.21
N PRO A 87 -8.54 -9.95 -7.17
CA PRO A 87 -8.03 -8.64 -6.78
C PRO A 87 -6.57 -8.76 -6.33
N ALA A 88 -5.82 -7.69 -6.52
CA ALA A 88 -4.47 -7.58 -5.99
C ALA A 88 -4.48 -6.88 -4.62
N SER A 89 -3.51 -7.20 -3.79
CA SER A 89 -3.29 -6.58 -2.49
C SER A 89 -1.87 -6.03 -2.38
N VAL A 90 -1.69 -5.02 -1.52
CA VAL A 90 -0.37 -4.58 -1.11
C VAL A 90 0.10 -5.54 -0.02
N ALA A 91 1.06 -6.40 -0.34
CA ALA A 91 1.66 -7.32 0.64
C ALA A 91 2.58 -6.56 1.60
N ALA A 92 3.43 -5.70 1.05
CA ALA A 92 4.36 -4.83 1.76
C ALA A 92 4.66 -3.59 0.93
N TYR A 93 5.28 -2.57 1.51
CA TYR A 93 5.86 -1.47 0.76
C TYR A 93 7.20 -1.03 1.37
N ARG A 94 8.02 -0.38 0.54
CA ARG A 94 9.25 0.29 0.97
C ARG A 94 9.32 1.68 0.39
N VAL A 95 9.89 2.61 1.14
CA VAL A 95 10.22 3.95 0.65
C VAL A 95 11.69 3.99 0.22
N VAL A 96 11.97 4.65 -0.90
CA VAL A 96 13.31 4.87 -1.40
C VAL A 96 13.51 6.37 -1.59
N GLU A 97 14.50 6.93 -0.91
CA GLU A 97 14.95 8.32 -1.10
C GLU A 97 15.68 8.47 -2.44
N ILE A 98 15.56 9.65 -3.04
CA ILE A 98 16.07 10.00 -4.38
C ILE A 98 16.87 11.29 -4.30
#